data_AF-A0A4V0IBP1-F1
#
_entry.id   AF-A0A4V0IBP1-F1
#
_cell.length_a   1.000
_cell.length_b   1.000
_cell.length_c   1.000
_cell.angle_alpha   90.00
_cell.angle_beta   90.00
_cell.angle_gamma   90.00
#
_symmetry.space_group_name_H-M   'P 1'
#
loop_
_entity.id
_entity.type
_entity.pdbx_description
1 polymer ?
#
loop_
_entity_poly.entity_id
_entity_poly.type
_entity_poly.pdbx_seq_one_letter_code
_entity_poly.pdbx_strand_id
1 'polypeptide(L)'
;MDEIAELRDALDRLHAAMDDLVVRGVRSAGATEVAKLVALRDEFRTAGAEHLAEKLGTLLDAVNDGDRSAAPALMRAVTTFRLFDRVLTLEVAKTHLTPPEDPVAEE
;
A
#
# COMPACT_ATOMS: atom_id res chain seq x y z
N MET A 1 15.29 -12.66 -5.06
CA MET A 1 14.29 -11.61 -5.28
C MET A 1 14.12 -10.91 -3.97
N ASP A 2 14.16 -9.59 -3.97
CA ASP A 2 14.08 -8.78 -2.76
C ASP A 2 12.60 -8.51 -2.46
N GLU A 3 12.06 -9.19 -1.45
CA GLU A 3 10.66 -9.07 -1.01
C GLU A 3 10.27 -7.61 -0.73
N ILE A 4 11.22 -6.79 -0.27
CA ILE A 4 11.02 -5.35 -0.05
C ILE A 4 10.85 -4.61 -1.38
N ALA A 5 11.56 -5.00 -2.44
CA ALA A 5 11.44 -4.40 -3.76
C ALA A 5 10.07 -4.72 -4.37
N GLU A 6 9.59 -5.96 -4.25
CA GLU A 6 8.26 -6.36 -4.73
C GLU A 6 7.14 -5.61 -4.00
N LEU A 7 7.26 -5.46 -2.68
CA LEU A 7 6.30 -4.69 -1.88
C LEU A 7 6.30 -3.20 -2.27
N ARG A 8 7.46 -2.61 -2.56
CA ARG A 8 7.57 -1.23 -3.06
C ARG A 8 6.91 -1.06 -4.42
N ASP A 9 7.16 -1.98 -5.35
CA ASP A 9 6.52 -1.95 -6.67
C ASP A 9 4.98 -2.07 -6.57
N ALA A 10 4.47 -2.85 -5.60
CA ALA A 10 3.05 -2.92 -5.31
C ALA A 10 2.49 -1.60 -4.72
N LEU A 11 3.23 -0.96 -3.80
CA LEU A 11 2.86 0.34 -3.24
C LEU A 11 2.83 1.44 -4.29
N ASP A 12 3.81 1.49 -5.20
CA ASP A 12 3.86 2.50 -6.27
C ASP A 12 2.68 2.37 -7.23
N ARG A 13 2.35 1.13 -7.63
CA ARG A 13 1.15 0.85 -8.44
C ARG A 13 -0.13 1.28 -7.71
N LEU A 14 -0.20 1.02 -6.41
CA LEU A 14 -1.36 1.42 -5.61
C LEU A 14 -1.46 2.94 -5.47
N HIS A 15 -0.36 3.64 -5.21
CA HIS A 15 -0.35 5.10 -5.13
C HIS A 15 -0.84 5.72 -6.44
N ALA A 16 -0.34 5.25 -7.58
CA ALA A 16 -0.80 5.71 -8.89
C ALA A 16 -2.30 5.47 -9.10
N ALA A 17 -2.80 4.29 -8.73
CA ALA A 17 -4.23 3.96 -8.84
C ALA A 17 -5.10 4.83 -7.93
N MET A 18 -4.67 5.08 -6.69
CA MET A 18 -5.43 5.90 -5.75
C MET A 18 -5.39 7.39 -6.11
N ASP A 19 -4.25 7.93 -6.53
CA ASP A 19 -4.12 9.33 -6.95
C ASP A 19 -5.02 9.62 -8.17
N ASP A 20 -5.08 8.69 -9.12
CA ASP A 20 -6.00 8.77 -10.26
C ASP A 20 -7.47 8.77 -9.80
N LEU A 21 -7.85 7.91 -8.83
CA LEU A 21 -9.19 7.91 -8.24
C LEU A 21 -9.50 9.17 -7.41
N VAL A 22 -8.50 9.77 -6.77
CA VAL A 22 -8.66 11.06 -6.08
C VAL A 22 -8.97 12.17 -7.09
N VAL A 23 -8.28 12.19 -8.23
CA VAL A 23 -8.47 13.21 -9.28
C VAL A 23 -9.81 13.04 -10.01
N ARG A 24 -10.13 11.82 -10.46
CA ARG A 24 -11.35 11.54 -11.25
C ARG A 24 -12.60 11.30 -10.38
N GLY A 25 -12.39 11.02 -9.10
CA GLY A 25 -13.42 10.64 -8.14
C GLY A 25 -13.76 9.15 -8.19
N VAL A 26 -13.94 8.55 -7.01
CA VAL A 26 -14.25 7.11 -6.82
C VAL A 26 -15.47 6.60 -7.59
N ARG A 27 -16.47 7.46 -7.86
CA ARG A 27 -17.66 7.09 -8.65
C ARG A 27 -17.35 6.83 -10.14
N SER A 28 -16.19 7.26 -10.61
CA SER A 28 -15.72 7.00 -11.97
C SER A 28 -14.94 5.68 -12.09
N ALA A 29 -14.77 4.94 -10.98
CA ALA A 29 -14.10 3.65 -11.00
C ALA A 29 -14.95 2.64 -11.80
N GLY A 30 -14.43 2.21 -12.95
CA GLY A 30 -15.01 1.15 -13.75
C GLY A 30 -14.52 -0.24 -13.32
N ALA A 31 -15.04 -1.28 -13.96
CA ALA A 31 -14.69 -2.67 -13.67
C ALA A 31 -13.19 -2.94 -13.77
N THR A 32 -12.49 -2.28 -14.70
CA THR A 32 -11.03 -2.42 -14.87
C THR A 32 -10.26 -1.88 -13.66
N GLU A 33 -10.60 -0.69 -13.18
CA GLU A 33 -9.99 -0.11 -11.97
C GLU A 33 -10.29 -0.95 -10.74
N VAL A 34 -11.54 -1.40 -10.58
CA VAL A 34 -11.91 -2.30 -9.47
C VAL A 34 -11.08 -3.59 -9.51
N ALA A 35 -10.91 -4.20 -10.69
CA ALA A 35 -10.09 -5.40 -10.84
C ALA A 35 -8.62 -5.17 -10.46
N LYS A 36 -8.04 -4.01 -10.82
CA LYS A 36 -6.67 -3.64 -10.41
C LYS A 36 -6.55 -3.53 -8.89
N LEU A 37 -7.51 -2.86 -8.24
CA LEU A 37 -7.51 -2.71 -6.78
C LEU A 37 -7.70 -4.06 -6.07
N VAL A 38 -8.53 -4.96 -6.61
CA VAL A 38 -8.67 -6.34 -6.10
C VAL A 38 -7.35 -7.10 -6.20
N ALA A 39 -6.66 -7.02 -7.35
CA ALA A 39 -5.37 -7.68 -7.54
C ALA A 39 -4.33 -7.17 -6.54
N LEU A 40 -4.25 -5.85 -6.33
CA LEU A 40 -3.35 -5.25 -5.34
C LEU A 40 -3.70 -5.69 -3.91
N ARG A 41 -4.98 -5.77 -3.56
CA ARG A 41 -5.42 -6.26 -2.24
C ARG A 41 -4.94 -7.68 -1.98
N ASP A 42 -5.11 -8.56 -2.97
CA ASP A 42 -4.74 -9.95 -2.83
C ASP A 42 -3.22 -10.12 -2.81
N GLU A 43 -2.48 -9.29 -3.56
CA GLU A 43 -1.02 -9.21 -3.49
C GLU A 43 -0.53 -8.79 -2.09
N PHE A 44 -1.11 -7.74 -1.49
CA PHE A 44 -0.76 -7.35 -0.11
C PHE A 44 -1.09 -8.44 0.92
N ARG A 45 -2.19 -9.18 0.73
CA ARG A 45 -2.52 -10.33 1.58
C ARG A 45 -1.46 -11.42 1.47
N THR A 46 -1.04 -11.76 0.26
CA THR A 46 0.02 -12.75 0.02
C THR A 46 1.36 -12.32 0.62
N ALA A 47 1.67 -11.02 0.59
CA ALA A 47 2.86 -10.44 1.21
C ALA A 47 2.76 -10.27 2.74
N GLY A 48 1.70 -10.75 3.39
CA GLY A 48 1.50 -10.65 4.84
C GLY A 48 1.12 -9.25 5.35
N ALA A 49 0.85 -8.30 4.46
CA ALA A 49 0.41 -6.94 4.78
C ALA A 49 -1.12 -6.88 5.00
N GLU A 50 -1.64 -7.68 5.93
CA GLU A 50 -3.09 -7.88 6.12
C GLU A 50 -3.84 -6.57 6.38
N HIS A 51 -3.24 -5.66 7.16
CA HIS A 51 -3.85 -4.36 7.44
C HIS A 51 -4.08 -3.53 6.18
N LEU A 52 -3.14 -3.57 5.23
CA LEU A 52 -3.25 -2.87 3.96
C LEU A 52 -4.34 -3.49 3.09
N ALA A 53 -4.38 -4.82 3.04
CA ALA A 53 -5.43 -5.57 2.35
C ALA A 53 -6.82 -5.26 2.93
N GLU A 54 -6.95 -5.14 4.25
CA GLU A 54 -8.21 -4.79 4.93
C GLU A 54 -8.71 -3.39 4.54
N LYS A 55 -7.82 -2.38 4.51
CA LYS A 55 -8.20 -1.02 4.09
C LYS A 55 -8.61 -0.95 2.64
N LEU A 56 -7.93 -1.70 1.78
CA LEU A 56 -8.28 -1.79 0.37
C LEU A 56 -9.60 -2.54 0.16
N GLY A 57 -9.87 -3.59 0.96
CA GLY A 57 -11.17 -4.27 1.00
C GLY A 57 -12.31 -3.34 1.38
N THR A 58 -12.13 -2.56 2.45
CA THR A 58 -13.14 -1.56 2.89
C THR A 58 -13.46 -0.54 1.78
N LEU A 59 -12.43 -0.10 1.03
CA LEU A 59 -12.63 0.79 -0.11
C LEU A 59 -13.39 0.09 -1.25
N LEU A 60 -13.00 -1.13 -1.60
CA LEU A 60 -13.62 -1.92 -2.66
C LEU A 60 -15.10 -2.18 -2.38
N ASP A 61 -15.45 -2.54 -1.16
CA ASP A 61 -16.84 -2.77 -0.74
C ASP A 61 -17.66 -1.48 -0.92
N ALA A 62 -17.16 -0.35 -0.41
CA ALA A 62 -17.84 0.94 -0.54
C ALA A 62 -17.98 1.41 -2.00
N VAL A 63 -17.00 1.11 -2.87
CA VAL A 63 -17.06 1.41 -4.31
C VAL A 63 -18.09 0.55 -5.01
N ASN A 64 -18.11 -0.76 -4.74
CA ASN A 64 -19.04 -1.71 -5.35
C ASN A 64 -20.49 -1.44 -4.95
N ASP A 65 -20.72 -1.03 -3.70
CA ASP A 65 -22.04 -0.66 -3.19
C ASP A 65 -22.52 0.72 -3.67
N GLY A 66 -21.65 1.49 -4.34
CA GLY A 66 -21.95 2.86 -4.78
C GLY A 66 -22.19 3.83 -3.63
N ASP A 67 -21.67 3.53 -2.44
CA ASP A 67 -21.93 4.30 -1.22
C ASP A 67 -21.17 5.64 -1.24
N ARG A 68 -21.78 6.67 -0.63
CA ARG A 68 -21.11 7.94 -0.31
C ARG A 68 -19.92 7.75 0.62
N SER A 69 -19.84 6.64 1.35
CA SER A 69 -18.69 6.27 2.17
C SER A 69 -17.42 5.91 1.37
N ALA A 70 -17.51 5.69 0.05
CA ALA A 70 -16.34 5.37 -0.78
C ALA A 70 -15.29 6.48 -0.79
N ALA A 71 -15.70 7.75 -0.81
CA ALA A 71 -14.78 8.89 -0.80
C ALA A 71 -13.97 8.98 0.51
N PRO A 72 -14.59 8.96 1.71
CA PRO A 72 -13.82 8.92 2.94
C PRO A 72 -13.02 7.62 3.11
N ALA A 73 -13.49 6.48 2.59
CA ALA A 73 -12.72 5.23 2.58
C ALA A 73 -11.43 5.38 1.75
N LEU A 74 -11.50 6.01 0.56
CA LEU A 74 -10.34 6.30 -0.28
C LEU A 74 -9.33 7.19 0.45
N MET A 75 -9.78 8.27 1.07
CA MET A 75 -8.87 9.20 1.77
C MET A 75 -8.16 8.53 2.94
N ARG A 76 -8.86 7.64 3.67
CA ARG A 76 -8.24 6.84 4.74
C ARG A 76 -7.21 5.88 4.17
N ALA A 77 -7.56 5.15 3.11
CA ALA A 77 -6.63 4.26 2.41
C ALA A 77 -5.38 5.02 1.98
N VAL A 78 -5.51 6.10 1.20
CA VAL A 78 -4.40 6.96 0.75
C VAL A 78 -3.48 7.36 1.91
N THR A 79 -4.08 7.79 3.02
CA THR A 79 -3.31 8.20 4.20
C THR A 79 -2.54 7.03 4.81
N THR A 80 -3.20 5.89 5.01
CA THR A 80 -2.58 4.67 5.54
C THR A 80 -1.40 4.22 4.67
N PHE A 81 -1.58 4.18 3.35
CA PHE A 81 -0.54 3.73 2.43
C PHE A 81 0.66 4.67 2.39
N ARG A 82 0.45 5.99 2.38
CA ARG A 82 1.54 6.97 2.44
C ARG A 82 2.32 6.90 3.76
N LEU A 83 1.63 6.66 4.87
CA LEU A 83 2.30 6.46 6.17
C LEU A 83 3.12 5.18 6.17
N PHE A 84 2.56 4.08 5.64
CA PHE A 84 3.26 2.81 5.54
C PHE A 84 4.53 2.92 4.68
N ASP A 85 4.41 3.49 3.48
CA ASP A 85 5.55 3.72 2.59
C ASP A 85 6.64 4.57 3.27
N ARG A 86 6.24 5.60 4.03
CA ARG A 86 7.19 6.41 4.77
C ARG A 86 7.93 5.62 5.84
N VAL A 87 7.23 4.76 6.58
CA VAL A 87 7.84 3.88 7.60
C VAL A 87 8.81 2.90 6.93
N LEU A 88 8.38 2.21 5.88
CA LEU A 88 9.21 1.27 5.13
C LEU A 88 10.47 1.94 4.58
N THR A 89 10.34 3.16 4.05
CA THR A 89 11.48 3.96 3.58
C THR A 89 12.47 4.25 4.71
N LEU A 90 11.99 4.59 5.90
CA LEU A 90 12.84 4.86 7.06
C LEU A 90 13.54 3.59 7.57
N GLU A 91 12.86 2.44 7.57
CA GLU A 91 13.45 1.16 7.96
C GLU A 91 14.59 0.75 7.01
N VAL A 92 14.37 0.87 5.70
CA VAL A 92 15.40 0.58 4.72
C VAL A 92 16.58 1.55 4.86
N ALA A 93 16.32 2.84 5.05
CA ALA A 93 17.38 3.82 5.29
C ALA A 93 18.20 3.48 6.56
N LYS A 94 17.54 3.07 7.64
CA LYS A 94 18.20 2.63 8.88
C LYS A 94 19.15 1.46 8.63
N THR A 95 18.74 0.47 7.84
CA THR A 95 19.59 -0.68 7.48
C THR A 95 20.87 -0.24 6.74
N HIS A 96 20.78 0.76 5.86
CA HIS A 96 21.96 1.29 5.14
C HIS A 96 22.86 2.17 6.01
N LEU A 97 22.33 2.77 7.07
CA LEU A 97 23.06 3.69 7.95
C LEU A 97 23.67 2.99 9.17
N THR A 98 23.29 1.73 9.45
CA THR A 98 23.82 0.99 10.59
C THR A 98 25.18 0.40 10.18
N PRO A 99 26.29 0.84 10.79
CA PRO A 99 27.61 0.26 10.49
C PRO A 99 27.61 -1.22 10.89
N PRO A 100 28.37 -2.09 10.19
CA PRO A 100 28.54 -3.46 10.64
C PRO A 100 29.15 -3.46 12.04
N GLU A 101 28.59 -4.27 12.95
CA GLU A 101 29.18 -4.45 14.27
C GLU A 101 30.60 -5.00 14.10
N ASP A 102 31.60 -4.27 14.60
CA ASP A 102 32.97 -4.77 14.67
C ASP A 102 32.96 -6.08 15.48
N PRO A 103 33.59 -7.16 14.99
CA PRO A 103 33.72 -8.37 15.78
C PRO A 103 34.50 -8.01 17.04
N VAL A 104 33.85 -8.18 18.19
CA VAL A 104 34.48 -8.02 19.50
C VAL A 104 35.71 -8.93 19.51
N ALA A 105 36.89 -8.33 19.56
CA ALA A 105 38.13 -9.07 19.76
C ALA A 105 38.08 -9.69 21.16
N GLU A 106 37.77 -10.98 21.22
CA GLU A 106 37.96 -11.79 22.42
C GLU A 106 39.48 -11.92 22.65
N GLU A 107 39.99 -11.25 23.69
CA GLU A 107 41.32 -11.50 24.29
C GLU A 107 41.24 -12.59 25.36
#